data_AF-A0A496AJA2-F1
#
_entry.id   AF-A0A496AJA2-F1
#
_cell.length_a   1.000
_cell.length_b   1.000
_cell.length_c   1.000
_cell.angle_alpha   90.00
_cell.angle_beta   90.00
_cell.angle_gamma   90.00
#
_symmetry.space_group_name_H-M   'P 1'
#
loop_
_entity.id
_entity.type
_entity.pdbx_description
1 polymer ?
#
loop_
_entity_poly.entity_id
_entity_poly.type
_entity_poly.pdbx_seq_one_letter_code
_entity_poly.pdbx_strand_id
1 'polypeptide(L)'
;MTDAAFFESPIIFMEPVSGSVLQNNTLGVSDAIWDTQSARATKGYTDREAQRIREYVINRGGFIYMPTHGNTEEAMRPARRVLRQILPEYHLTVIPQDHELYSSFYDLNGPLRFPVRKIGSTILHHGPYSSQLQGVFIDGRLAVLVDTEAMIHVMDGAVQKPFFGHYQDRNKVLDEFAPAAARQLINIVVYAVTHGGISDYSDYVPAAALTDVDRERIPKAAPKTRL
;
A
#
# COMPACT_ATOMS: atom_id res chain seq x y z
N MET A 1 -0.72 -2.34 17.24
CA MET A 1 -1.97 -1.60 16.86
C MET A 1 -2.74 -1.11 18.09
N THR A 2 -2.04 -0.55 19.08
CA THR A 2 -2.62 -0.19 20.39
C THR A 2 -2.91 1.29 20.54
N ASP A 3 -2.36 2.13 19.68
CA ASP A 3 -2.64 3.55 19.62
C ASP A 3 -4.10 3.80 19.18
N ALA A 4 -4.77 4.74 19.84
CA ALA A 4 -6.12 5.16 19.50
C ALA A 4 -6.15 6.04 18.24
N ALA A 5 -5.10 6.82 18.00
CA ALA A 5 -4.97 7.71 16.83
C ALA A 5 -4.98 6.93 15.50
N PHE A 6 -4.72 5.63 15.53
CA PHE A 6 -4.89 4.75 14.38
C PHE A 6 -6.31 4.81 13.78
N PHE A 7 -7.33 5.01 14.62
CA PHE A 7 -8.72 5.16 14.15
C PHE A 7 -9.01 6.50 13.47
N GLU A 8 -8.05 7.42 13.50
CA GLU A 8 -8.15 8.74 12.88
C GLU A 8 -7.50 8.78 11.49
N SER A 9 -6.80 7.71 11.10
CA SER A 9 -6.14 7.62 9.81
C SER A 9 -7.14 7.14 8.74
N PRO A 10 -7.38 7.88 7.64
CA PRO A 10 -8.28 7.42 6.57
C PRO A 10 -7.79 6.15 5.87
N ILE A 11 -6.47 6.00 5.83
CA ILE A 11 -5.75 4.91 5.16
C ILE A 11 -4.60 4.44 6.02
N ILE A 12 -4.37 3.13 6.05
CA ILE A 12 -3.15 2.53 6.59
C ILE A 12 -2.42 1.76 5.51
N PHE A 13 -1.12 1.95 5.48
CA PHE A 13 -0.18 1.19 4.68
C PHE A 13 0.31 0.01 5.51
N MET A 14 0.06 -1.20 5.04
CA MET A 14 0.56 -2.42 5.67
C MET A 14 1.48 -3.13 4.68
N GLU A 15 2.77 -3.06 4.93
CA GLU A 15 3.82 -3.59 4.05
C GLU A 15 4.51 -4.78 4.70
N PRO A 16 4.83 -5.84 3.93
CA PRO A 16 5.62 -6.93 4.44
C PRO A 16 7.09 -6.52 4.56
N VAL A 17 7.72 -6.88 5.68
CA VAL A 17 9.14 -6.62 5.92
C VAL A 17 9.96 -7.85 5.54
N SER A 18 11.11 -7.63 4.87
CA SER A 18 12.07 -8.70 4.63
C SER A 18 12.99 -8.88 5.84
N GLY A 19 13.22 -10.13 6.26
CA GLY A 19 14.06 -10.47 7.42
C GLY A 19 15.47 -9.86 7.46
N SER A 20 16.03 -9.44 6.32
CA SER A 20 17.33 -8.75 6.26
C SER A 20 17.32 -7.31 6.83
N VAL A 21 16.19 -6.59 6.73
CA VAL A 21 16.06 -5.23 7.30
C VAL A 21 15.95 -5.28 8.84
N LEU A 22 15.40 -6.38 9.36
CA LEU A 22 15.27 -6.62 10.80
C LEU A 22 16.60 -7.01 11.48
N GLN A 23 17.66 -7.30 10.73
CA GLN A 23 18.98 -7.58 11.31
C GLN A 23 19.76 -6.31 11.67
N ASN A 24 19.45 -5.16 11.07
CA ASN A 24 20.20 -3.91 11.23
C ASN A 24 19.57 -2.91 12.23
N ASN A 25 18.34 -3.14 12.66
CA ASN A 25 17.67 -2.36 13.71
C ASN A 25 17.41 -3.25 14.92
N THR A 26 17.40 -2.67 16.13
CA THR A 26 17.16 -3.29 17.45
C THR A 26 15.81 -4.03 17.61
N LEU A 27 15.05 -4.24 16.54
CA LEU A 27 13.85 -5.06 16.50
C LEU A 27 14.23 -6.46 16.01
N GLY A 28 14.27 -7.43 16.92
CA GLY A 28 14.64 -8.80 16.60
C GLY A 28 13.84 -9.37 15.44
N VAL A 29 14.53 -10.12 14.56
CA VAL A 29 14.02 -10.84 13.38
C VAL A 29 12.74 -11.66 13.66
N SER A 30 12.45 -11.99 14.92
CA SER A 30 11.33 -12.82 15.36
C SER A 30 9.99 -12.12 15.55
N ASP A 31 9.90 -10.78 15.49
CA ASP A 31 8.67 -10.06 15.89
C ASP A 31 7.87 -9.45 14.73
N ALA A 32 8.33 -9.61 13.49
CA ALA A 32 7.60 -9.08 12.33
C ALA A 32 6.32 -9.86 12.04
N ILE A 33 5.19 -9.16 12.12
CA ILE A 33 3.86 -9.71 11.86
C ILE A 33 3.71 -10.12 10.39
N TRP A 34 4.41 -9.44 9.47
CA TRP A 34 4.41 -9.66 8.03
C TRP A 34 5.79 -10.03 7.49
N ASP A 35 6.37 -11.11 8.00
CA ASP A 35 7.60 -11.69 7.45
C ASP A 35 7.35 -12.44 6.13
N THR A 36 8.25 -12.23 5.17
CA THR A 36 8.27 -12.85 3.83
C THR A 36 9.20 -14.05 3.71
N GLN A 37 10.18 -14.20 4.61
CA GLN A 37 11.25 -15.20 4.49
C GLN A 37 10.92 -16.52 5.18
N SER A 38 10.11 -16.50 6.23
CA SER A 38 9.69 -17.72 6.92
C SER A 38 8.44 -18.35 6.26
N ALA A 39 8.43 -19.68 6.11
CA ALA A 39 7.25 -20.45 5.69
C ALA A 39 6.08 -20.33 6.69
N ARG A 40 6.39 -19.91 7.92
CA ARG A 40 5.45 -19.53 8.99
C ARG A 40 5.95 -18.22 9.58
N ALA A 41 5.15 -17.16 9.50
CA ALA A 41 5.47 -15.95 10.26
C ALA A 41 5.63 -16.30 11.74
N THR A 42 6.67 -15.77 12.36
CA THR A 42 7.02 -16.06 13.74
C THR A 42 5.96 -15.56 14.72
N LYS A 43 5.19 -14.50 14.38
CA LYS A 43 4.03 -13.99 15.14
C LYS A 43 2.91 -13.47 14.22
N GLY A 44 1.65 -13.66 14.61
CA GLY A 44 0.47 -12.99 14.05
C GLY A 44 0.10 -11.76 14.87
N TYR A 45 -0.94 -11.03 14.48
CA TYR A 45 -1.53 -10.02 15.39
C TYR A 45 -2.03 -10.71 16.66
N THR A 46 -2.05 -10.02 17.80
CA THR A 46 -2.83 -10.53 18.94
C THR A 46 -4.33 -10.44 18.63
N ASP A 47 -5.18 -11.21 19.32
CA ASP A 47 -6.63 -11.13 19.13
C ASP A 47 -7.17 -9.71 19.31
N ARG A 48 -6.63 -8.98 20.29
CA ARG A 48 -6.96 -7.57 20.53
C ARG A 48 -6.58 -6.67 19.36
N GLU A 49 -5.41 -6.87 18.76
CA GLU A 49 -4.97 -6.09 17.60
C GLU A 49 -5.76 -6.44 16.34
N ALA A 50 -6.00 -7.73 16.10
CA ALA A 50 -6.81 -8.18 14.99
C ALA A 50 -8.24 -7.60 15.08
N GLN A 51 -8.83 -7.62 16.28
CA GLN A 51 -10.15 -7.03 16.53
C GLN A 51 -10.16 -5.51 16.32
N ARG A 52 -9.09 -4.79 16.69
CA ARG A 52 -9.00 -3.34 16.44
C ARG A 52 -8.86 -3.02 14.96
N ILE A 53 -8.04 -3.77 14.22
CA ILE A 53 -7.93 -3.61 12.76
C ILE A 53 -9.29 -3.91 12.11
N ARG A 54 -9.97 -4.96 12.57
CA ARG A 54 -11.29 -5.31 12.11
C ARG A 54 -12.32 -4.20 12.37
N GLU A 55 -12.35 -3.63 13.58
CA GLU A 55 -13.19 -2.49 13.93
C GLU A 55 -12.90 -1.29 13.01
N TYR A 56 -11.63 -1.01 12.76
CA TYR A 56 -11.20 0.06 11.86
C TYR A 56 -11.79 -0.10 10.45
N VAL A 57 -11.69 -1.30 9.85
CA VAL A 57 -12.17 -1.52 8.48
C VAL A 57 -13.69 -1.60 8.41
N ILE A 58 -14.31 -2.39 9.29
CA ILE A 58 -15.75 -2.71 9.23
C ILE A 58 -16.59 -1.58 9.82
N ASN A 59 -16.29 -1.16 11.06
CA ASN A 59 -17.17 -0.27 11.82
C ASN A 59 -16.89 1.21 11.56
N ARG A 60 -15.63 1.56 11.29
CA ARG A 60 -15.22 2.96 11.09
C ARG A 60 -15.07 3.33 9.63
N GLY A 61 -15.15 2.36 8.72
CA GLY A 61 -15.04 2.61 7.29
C GLY A 61 -13.61 2.96 6.85
N GLY A 62 -12.59 2.56 7.61
CA GLY A 62 -11.21 2.75 7.24
C GLY A 62 -10.81 1.99 5.97
N PHE A 63 -9.67 2.37 5.38
CA PHE A 63 -9.09 1.72 4.22
C PHE A 63 -7.70 1.14 4.53
N ILE A 64 -7.38 -0.05 4.01
CA ILE A 64 -6.05 -0.65 4.14
C ILE A 64 -5.45 -0.83 2.75
N TYR A 65 -4.23 -0.32 2.54
CA TYR A 65 -3.42 -0.58 1.36
C TYR A 65 -2.26 -1.53 1.70
N MET A 66 -2.16 -2.65 0.98
CA MET A 66 -1.24 -3.75 1.24
C MET A 66 -0.36 -4.05 0.01
N PRO A 67 0.80 -3.39 -0.16
CA PRO A 67 1.74 -3.72 -1.24
C PRO A 67 2.48 -5.04 -0.96
N THR A 68 2.45 -6.02 -1.87
CA THR A 68 3.00 -7.38 -1.62
C THR A 68 4.44 -7.58 -2.11
N HIS A 69 5.05 -6.60 -2.76
CA HIS A 69 6.40 -6.65 -3.37
C HIS A 69 6.58 -7.76 -4.42
N GLY A 70 5.50 -8.14 -5.09
CA GLY A 70 5.53 -9.16 -6.13
C GLY A 70 4.16 -9.78 -6.35
N ASN A 71 4.00 -10.36 -7.52
CA ASN A 71 2.73 -10.92 -8.01
C ASN A 71 2.74 -12.45 -8.07
N THR A 72 3.59 -13.10 -7.26
CA THR A 72 3.66 -14.57 -7.10
C THR A 72 2.82 -15.06 -5.92
N GLU A 73 2.57 -16.36 -5.83
CA GLU A 73 1.89 -16.97 -4.67
C GLU A 73 2.64 -16.70 -3.36
N GLU A 74 3.97 -16.75 -3.40
CA GLU A 74 4.82 -16.51 -2.25
C GLU A 74 4.70 -15.07 -1.73
N ALA A 75 4.63 -14.10 -2.65
CA ALA A 75 4.45 -12.69 -2.31
C ALA A 75 3.04 -12.40 -1.75
N MET A 76 2.01 -13.09 -2.26
CA MET A 76 0.63 -12.94 -1.79
C MET A 76 0.34 -13.62 -0.44
N ARG A 77 1.13 -14.64 -0.08
CA ARG A 77 0.88 -15.47 1.11
C ARG A 77 0.80 -14.69 2.43
N PRO A 78 1.68 -13.72 2.75
CA PRO A 78 1.57 -12.91 3.97
C PRO A 78 0.28 -12.10 4.02
N ALA A 79 -0.10 -11.43 2.92
CA ALA A 79 -1.32 -10.63 2.85
C ALA A 79 -2.57 -11.48 3.12
N ARG A 80 -2.68 -12.66 2.48
CA ARG A 80 -3.79 -13.59 2.72
C ARG A 80 -3.87 -14.10 4.15
N ARG A 81 -2.72 -14.37 4.78
CA ARG A 81 -2.67 -14.80 6.19
C ARG A 81 -3.22 -13.71 7.10
N VAL A 82 -2.81 -12.47 6.87
CA VAL A 82 -3.29 -11.32 7.65
C VAL A 82 -4.78 -11.14 7.47
N LEU A 83 -5.27 -11.16 6.23
CA LEU A 83 -6.69 -11.02 5.94
C LEU A 83 -7.54 -12.13 6.57
N ARG A 84 -7.09 -13.38 6.55
CA ARG A 84 -7.76 -14.47 7.28
C ARG A 84 -7.84 -14.23 8.78
N GLN A 85 -6.90 -13.49 9.35
CA GLN A 85 -6.91 -13.18 10.78
C GLN A 85 -7.87 -12.04 11.12
N ILE A 86 -7.91 -10.98 10.30
CA ILE A 86 -8.68 -9.75 10.61
C ILE A 86 -10.09 -9.75 10.01
N LEU A 87 -10.29 -10.43 8.88
CA LEU A 87 -11.52 -10.42 8.07
C LEU A 87 -11.84 -11.85 7.55
N PRO A 88 -11.96 -12.87 8.43
CA PRO A 88 -12.07 -14.28 8.02
C PRO A 88 -13.29 -14.60 7.13
N GLU A 89 -14.36 -13.81 7.22
CA GLU A 89 -15.59 -14.01 6.47
C GLU A 89 -15.62 -13.32 5.10
N TYR A 90 -14.63 -12.45 4.82
CA TYR A 90 -14.54 -11.74 3.56
C TYR A 90 -13.53 -12.38 2.62
N HIS A 91 -13.86 -12.40 1.33
CA HIS A 91 -13.04 -13.00 0.30
C HIS A 91 -12.19 -11.94 -0.40
N LEU A 92 -10.94 -12.30 -0.68
CA LEU A 92 -10.08 -11.54 -1.55
C LEU A 92 -10.47 -11.84 -3.01
N THR A 93 -10.78 -10.80 -3.78
CA THR A 93 -11.27 -10.90 -5.16
C THR A 93 -10.51 -9.96 -6.08
N VAL A 94 -10.53 -10.20 -7.40
CA VAL A 94 -9.96 -9.28 -8.38
C VAL A 94 -10.78 -7.99 -8.38
N ILE A 95 -10.12 -6.84 -8.31
CA ILE A 95 -10.80 -5.54 -8.46
C ILE A 95 -11.19 -5.37 -9.94
N PRO A 96 -12.48 -5.13 -10.27
CA PRO A 96 -12.94 -4.92 -11.64
C PRO A 96 -12.17 -3.79 -12.34
N GLN A 97 -11.88 -3.94 -13.64
CA GLN A 97 -11.07 -2.96 -14.38
C GLN A 97 -11.71 -1.57 -14.49
N ASP A 98 -13.04 -1.51 -14.37
CA ASP A 98 -13.87 -0.30 -14.39
C ASP A 98 -14.18 0.24 -12.98
N HIS A 99 -13.58 -0.34 -11.94
CA HIS A 99 -13.77 0.12 -10.57
C HIS A 99 -13.28 1.57 -10.39
N GLU A 100 -14.04 2.38 -9.65
CA GLU A 100 -13.80 3.82 -9.46
C GLU A 100 -12.45 4.16 -8.82
N LEU A 101 -11.80 3.19 -8.16
CA LEU A 101 -10.40 3.28 -7.72
C LEU A 101 -9.48 3.75 -8.87
N TYR A 102 -9.72 3.32 -10.10
CA TYR A 102 -8.87 3.67 -11.24
C TYR A 102 -9.19 5.05 -11.83
N SER A 103 -10.29 5.68 -11.43
CA SER A 103 -10.78 6.97 -11.96
C SER A 103 -11.12 8.00 -10.86
N SER A 104 -10.72 7.76 -9.61
CA SER A 104 -11.10 8.62 -8.46
C SER A 104 -10.55 10.04 -8.54
N PHE A 105 -9.41 10.26 -9.21
CA PHE A 105 -8.86 11.59 -9.46
C PHE A 105 -8.20 11.70 -10.84
N TYR A 106 -7.31 10.76 -11.15
CA TYR A 106 -6.79 10.53 -12.50
C TYR A 106 -7.56 9.40 -13.17
N ASP A 107 -7.77 9.52 -14.47
CA ASP A 107 -8.33 8.44 -15.29
C ASP A 107 -7.22 7.46 -15.70
N LEU A 108 -7.22 6.28 -15.08
CA LEU A 108 -6.31 5.18 -15.38
C LEU A 108 -7.10 4.07 -16.08
N ASN A 109 -6.53 3.51 -17.14
CA ASN A 109 -7.11 2.39 -17.87
C ASN A 109 -6.87 1.05 -17.15
N GLY A 110 -7.31 0.97 -15.89
CA GLY A 110 -7.16 -0.19 -15.02
C GLY A 110 -5.83 -0.24 -14.24
N PRO A 111 -5.48 -1.42 -13.69
CA PRO A 111 -4.32 -1.58 -12.83
C PRO A 111 -3.00 -1.43 -13.59
N LEU A 112 -2.08 -0.65 -13.04
CA LEU A 112 -0.74 -0.55 -13.60
C LEU A 112 0.03 -1.86 -13.38
N ARG A 113 1.01 -2.10 -14.26
CA ARG A 113 1.88 -3.26 -14.18
C ARG A 113 3.28 -2.84 -13.78
N PHE A 114 3.86 -3.56 -12.83
CA PHE A 114 5.23 -3.32 -12.43
C PHE A 114 6.21 -3.75 -13.54
N PRO A 115 7.22 -2.93 -13.88
CA PRO A 115 8.27 -3.32 -14.80
C PRO A 115 9.09 -4.47 -14.19
N VAL A 116 9.23 -5.61 -14.89
CA VAL A 116 9.81 -6.87 -14.35
C VAL A 116 11.03 -6.61 -13.44
N ARG A 117 10.90 -6.96 -12.15
CA ARG A 117 11.98 -6.86 -11.17
C ARG A 117 12.61 -8.23 -10.91
N LYS A 118 13.93 -8.28 -10.80
CA LYS A 118 14.65 -9.46 -10.34
C LYS A 118 15.62 -9.07 -9.20
N ILE A 119 15.68 -9.91 -8.17
CA ILE A 119 16.67 -9.83 -7.08
C ILE A 119 17.43 -11.16 -7.05
N GLY A 120 18.73 -11.12 -7.29
CA GLY A 120 19.53 -12.34 -7.41
C GLY A 120 19.02 -13.21 -8.57
N SER A 121 18.57 -14.44 -8.29
CA SER A 121 17.94 -15.34 -9.26
C SER A 121 16.41 -15.24 -9.31
N THR A 122 15.77 -14.58 -8.34
CA THR A 122 14.31 -14.51 -8.20
C THR A 122 13.73 -13.35 -9.02
N ILE A 123 12.76 -13.63 -9.88
CA ILE A 123 11.95 -12.61 -10.55
C ILE A 123 10.71 -12.40 -9.67
N LEU A 124 10.29 -11.16 -9.41
CA LEU A 124 9.21 -10.86 -8.45
C LEU A 124 7.88 -10.52 -9.13
N HIS A 125 7.92 -10.05 -10.38
CA HIS A 125 6.76 -9.61 -11.15
C HIS A 125 6.53 -10.47 -12.40
N HIS A 126 6.44 -11.79 -12.20
CA HIS A 126 6.17 -12.78 -13.27
C HIS A 126 5.20 -13.90 -12.86
N GLY A 127 4.46 -13.69 -11.78
CA GLY A 127 3.50 -14.64 -11.25
C GLY A 127 2.08 -14.45 -11.79
N PRO A 128 1.14 -15.30 -11.34
CA PRO A 128 -0.23 -15.37 -11.87
C PRO A 128 -1.08 -14.14 -11.53
N TYR A 129 -0.66 -13.30 -10.58
CA TYR A 129 -1.39 -12.09 -10.17
C TYR A 129 -0.98 -10.83 -10.94
N SER A 130 -0.28 -10.99 -12.08
CA SER A 130 0.16 -9.86 -12.90
C SER A 130 -1.03 -9.02 -13.34
N SER A 131 -0.94 -7.70 -13.12
CA SER A 131 -1.99 -6.73 -13.49
C SER A 131 -3.38 -7.05 -12.92
N GLN A 132 -3.44 -7.70 -11.75
CA GLN A 132 -4.68 -8.01 -11.05
C GLN A 132 -4.59 -7.54 -9.60
N LEU A 133 -4.87 -6.26 -9.37
CA LEU A 133 -5.06 -5.78 -8.00
C LEU A 133 -6.19 -6.57 -7.35
N GLN A 134 -5.97 -6.94 -6.10
CA GLN A 134 -6.93 -7.73 -5.34
C GLN A 134 -7.57 -6.86 -4.27
N GLY A 135 -8.81 -7.15 -3.92
CA GLY A 135 -9.60 -6.34 -3.01
C GLY A 135 -10.50 -7.15 -2.09
N VAL A 136 -10.74 -6.60 -0.91
CA VAL A 136 -11.85 -7.03 -0.04
C VAL A 136 -12.93 -5.95 -0.10
N PHE A 137 -14.13 -6.37 -0.48
CA PHE A 137 -15.31 -5.51 -0.57
C PHE A 137 -16.21 -5.72 0.66
N ILE A 138 -16.65 -4.62 1.27
CA ILE A 138 -17.58 -4.60 2.41
C ILE A 138 -18.69 -3.64 2.05
N ASP A 139 -19.93 -4.13 2.00
CA ASP A 139 -21.11 -3.36 1.62
C ASP A 139 -20.95 -2.62 0.27
N GLY A 140 -20.30 -3.27 -0.70
CA GLY A 140 -20.03 -2.72 -2.04
C GLY A 140 -18.81 -1.79 -2.12
N ARG A 141 -18.25 -1.34 -0.99
CA ARG A 141 -17.04 -0.50 -0.95
C ARG A 141 -15.78 -1.36 -0.92
N LEU A 142 -14.78 -1.03 -1.73
CA LEU A 142 -13.42 -1.56 -1.55
C LEU A 142 -12.85 -1.08 -0.21
N ALA A 143 -12.63 -2.00 0.73
CA ALA A 143 -12.17 -1.68 2.08
C ALA A 143 -10.69 -2.05 2.31
N VAL A 144 -10.20 -3.03 1.58
CA VAL A 144 -8.78 -3.39 1.54
C VAL A 144 -8.35 -3.52 0.09
N LEU A 145 -7.24 -2.87 -0.27
CA LEU A 145 -6.53 -3.06 -1.52
C LEU A 145 -5.24 -3.83 -1.26
N VAL A 146 -5.09 -4.99 -1.90
CA VAL A 146 -3.83 -5.73 -1.98
C VAL A 146 -3.20 -5.44 -3.34
N ASP A 147 -2.15 -4.64 -3.33
CA ASP A 147 -1.39 -4.26 -4.51
C ASP A 147 -0.34 -5.30 -4.82
N THR A 148 -0.68 -6.16 -5.78
CA THR A 148 0.13 -7.30 -6.23
C THR A 148 1.38 -6.85 -6.98
N GLU A 149 1.39 -5.62 -7.48
CA GLU A 149 2.50 -5.04 -8.21
C GLU A 149 3.37 -4.16 -7.30
N ALA A 150 2.81 -3.62 -6.23
CA ALA A 150 3.49 -2.72 -5.29
C ALA A 150 4.14 -1.53 -6.03
N MET A 151 3.36 -0.91 -6.92
CA MET A 151 3.80 0.17 -7.83
C MET A 151 4.41 1.36 -7.10
N ILE A 152 4.03 1.59 -5.84
CA ILE A 152 4.60 2.62 -4.97
C ILE A 152 6.14 2.55 -4.92
N HIS A 153 6.74 1.36 -5.01
CA HIS A 153 8.20 1.19 -4.96
C HIS A 153 8.93 1.67 -6.21
N VAL A 154 8.24 1.89 -7.33
CA VAL A 154 8.85 2.53 -8.51
C VAL A 154 9.27 3.97 -8.17
N MET A 155 8.54 4.62 -7.25
CA MET A 155 8.80 5.99 -6.83
C MET A 155 9.98 6.10 -5.85
N ASP A 156 10.43 5.00 -5.24
CA ASP A 156 11.56 5.00 -4.31
C ASP A 156 12.91 4.95 -5.06
N GLY A 157 13.71 6.02 -4.88
CA GLY A 157 15.05 6.14 -5.44
C GLY A 157 16.04 5.05 -4.99
N ALA A 158 15.81 4.38 -3.86
CA ALA A 158 16.62 3.25 -3.41
C ALA A 158 16.29 1.96 -4.20
N VAL A 159 15.02 1.72 -4.51
CA VAL A 159 14.57 0.54 -5.28
C VAL A 159 14.85 0.73 -6.78
N GLN A 160 15.01 1.97 -7.23
CA GLN A 160 15.48 2.31 -8.57
C GLN A 160 16.83 1.70 -8.95
N LYS A 161 17.78 1.60 -8.01
CA LYS A 161 19.14 1.06 -8.28
C LYS A 161 19.14 -0.39 -8.79
N PRO A 162 18.39 -1.34 -8.17
CA PRO A 162 18.18 -2.68 -8.71
C PRO A 162 17.46 -2.74 -10.07
N PHE A 163 16.55 -1.81 -10.39
CA PHE A 163 15.83 -1.82 -11.68
C PHE A 163 16.78 -1.61 -12.88
N PHE A 164 17.80 -0.77 -12.69
CA PHE A 164 18.77 -0.42 -13.75
C PHE A 164 19.61 -1.60 -14.25
N GLY A 165 19.67 -2.71 -13.50
CA GLY A 165 20.33 -3.93 -13.97
C GLY A 165 19.52 -4.74 -14.99
N HIS A 166 18.20 -4.51 -15.07
CA HIS A 166 17.27 -5.24 -15.94
C HIS A 166 16.62 -4.36 -17.01
N TYR A 167 16.38 -3.09 -16.70
CA TYR A 167 16.07 -2.06 -17.69
C TYR A 167 17.34 -1.29 -18.00
N GLN A 168 17.80 -1.34 -19.25
CA GLN A 168 19.01 -0.64 -19.68
C GLN A 168 18.84 0.89 -19.68
N ASP A 169 17.61 1.40 -19.61
CA ASP A 169 17.29 2.82 -19.66
C ASP A 169 16.66 3.31 -18.35
N ARG A 170 17.47 4.02 -17.55
CA ARG A 170 17.05 4.69 -16.32
C ARG A 170 15.95 5.73 -16.55
N ASN A 171 16.00 6.43 -17.69
CA ASN A 171 15.12 7.56 -17.94
C ASN A 171 13.68 7.07 -18.10
N LYS A 172 13.46 5.90 -18.73
CA LYS A 172 12.12 5.31 -18.86
C LYS A 172 11.43 5.03 -17.52
N VAL A 173 12.16 4.61 -16.48
CA VAL A 173 11.58 4.39 -15.14
C VAL A 173 11.10 5.70 -14.52
N LEU A 174 11.90 6.75 -14.64
CA LEU A 174 11.60 8.07 -14.08
C LEU A 174 10.55 8.84 -14.88
N ASP A 175 10.56 8.70 -16.20
CA ASP A 175 9.73 9.48 -17.11
C ASP A 175 8.34 8.85 -17.32
N GLU A 176 8.24 7.52 -17.27
CA GLU A 176 7.00 6.79 -17.57
C GLU A 176 6.39 6.13 -16.32
N PHE A 177 7.15 5.28 -15.63
CA PHE A 177 6.59 4.43 -14.58
C PHE A 177 6.39 5.17 -13.25
N ALA A 178 7.32 6.03 -12.82
CA ALA A 178 7.19 6.77 -11.58
C ALA A 178 6.00 7.76 -11.58
N PRO A 179 5.74 8.53 -12.65
CA PRO A 179 4.54 9.37 -12.73
C PRO A 179 3.25 8.55 -12.75
N ALA A 180 3.23 7.39 -13.43
CA ALA A 180 2.06 6.51 -13.42
C ALA A 180 1.80 5.95 -12.02
N ALA A 181 2.83 5.44 -11.33
CA ALA A 181 2.76 4.97 -9.95
C ALA A 181 2.23 6.06 -9.00
N ALA A 182 2.71 7.30 -9.16
CA ALA A 182 2.24 8.44 -8.38
C ALA A 182 0.74 8.71 -8.60
N ARG A 183 0.26 8.65 -9.85
CA ARG A 183 -1.17 8.81 -10.16
C ARG A 183 -2.02 7.71 -9.53
N GLN A 184 -1.56 6.45 -9.58
CA GLN A 184 -2.26 5.35 -8.91
C GLN A 184 -2.30 5.54 -7.39
N LEU A 185 -1.19 5.96 -6.77
CA LEU A 185 -1.16 6.24 -5.34
C LEU A 185 -2.12 7.39 -4.96
N ILE A 186 -2.15 8.46 -5.76
CA ILE A 186 -3.09 9.58 -5.55
C ILE A 186 -4.53 9.08 -5.64
N ASN A 187 -4.87 8.27 -6.64
CA ASN A 187 -6.19 7.67 -6.74
C ASN A 187 -6.54 6.80 -5.52
N ILE A 188 -5.60 5.99 -5.02
CA ILE A 188 -5.79 5.17 -3.81
C ILE A 188 -6.10 6.05 -2.60
N VAL A 189 -5.33 7.13 -2.41
CA VAL A 189 -5.53 8.06 -1.29
C VAL A 189 -6.87 8.79 -1.43
N VAL A 190 -7.18 9.33 -2.62
CA VAL A 190 -8.46 10.02 -2.88
C VAL A 190 -9.62 9.06 -2.64
N TYR A 191 -9.56 7.86 -3.21
CA TYR A 191 -10.58 6.84 -3.00
C TYR A 191 -10.81 6.56 -1.50
N ALA A 192 -9.73 6.37 -0.73
CA ALA A 192 -9.80 6.10 0.70
C ALA A 192 -10.49 7.25 1.47
N VAL A 193 -10.18 8.51 1.16
CA VAL A 193 -10.76 9.68 1.86
C VAL A 193 -12.15 10.06 1.37
N THR A 194 -12.58 9.66 0.17
CA THR A 194 -13.93 10.00 -0.34
C THR A 194 -14.96 8.89 -0.16
N HIS A 195 -14.52 7.63 -0.04
CA HIS A 195 -15.41 6.47 0.12
C HIS A 195 -15.33 5.85 1.52
N GLY A 196 -14.30 6.19 2.31
CA GLY A 196 -14.17 5.75 3.69
C GLY A 196 -15.06 6.52 4.68
N GLY A 197 -15.18 5.99 5.89
CA GLY A 197 -15.91 6.62 7.00
C GLY A 197 -15.05 7.52 7.90
N ILE A 198 -13.76 7.65 7.56
CA ILE A 198 -12.73 8.38 8.33
C ILE A 198 -12.22 9.53 7.44
N SER A 199 -13.12 10.39 6.96
CA SER A 199 -12.82 11.39 5.93
C SER A 199 -12.74 12.83 6.45
N ASP A 200 -13.40 13.14 7.57
CA ASP A 200 -13.40 14.47 8.15
C ASP A 200 -12.44 14.58 9.34
N TYR A 201 -11.16 14.76 9.00
CA TYR A 201 -10.11 15.21 9.93
C TYR A 201 -9.50 16.52 9.43
N SER A 202 -10.33 17.37 8.82
CA SER A 202 -9.92 18.66 8.26
C SER A 202 -9.30 19.59 9.32
N ASP A 203 -9.69 19.42 10.59
CA ASP A 203 -9.18 20.17 11.75
C ASP A 203 -7.97 19.50 12.45
N TYR A 204 -7.40 18.42 11.91
CA TYR A 204 -6.24 17.76 12.52
C TYR A 204 -5.03 18.70 12.52
N VAL A 205 -4.54 19.02 13.72
CA VAL A 205 -3.28 19.74 13.94
C VAL A 205 -2.33 18.80 14.67
N PRO A 206 -1.18 18.43 14.07
CA PRO A 206 -0.18 17.62 14.76
C PRO A 206 0.22 18.25 16.09
N ALA A 207 0.45 17.43 17.13
CA ALA A 207 0.85 17.93 18.46
C ALA A 207 2.18 18.73 18.42
N ALA A 208 3.07 18.38 17.49
CA ALA A 208 4.16 19.24 17.05
C ALA A 208 3.63 20.16 15.94
N ALA A 209 2.78 21.12 16.32
CA ALA A 209 2.14 22.00 15.35
C ALA A 209 3.21 22.76 14.57
N LEU A 210 3.05 22.80 13.24
CA LEU A 210 3.79 23.69 12.36
C LEU A 210 3.75 25.10 12.96
N THR A 211 4.92 25.73 13.10
CA THR A 211 4.98 27.13 13.54
C THR A 211 4.21 28.00 12.55
N ASP A 212 3.81 29.21 12.93
CA ASP A 212 3.11 30.11 12.00
C ASP A 212 3.92 30.35 10.72
N VAL A 213 5.25 30.33 10.81
CA VAL A 213 6.18 30.40 9.68
C VAL A 213 6.06 29.18 8.75
N ASP A 214 5.86 27.99 9.31
CA ASP A 214 5.73 26.76 8.54
C ASP A 214 4.35 26.70 7.83
N ARG A 215 3.30 27.23 8.45
CA ARG A 215 1.95 27.33 7.86
C ARG A 215 1.91 28.23 6.64
N GLU A 216 2.66 29.33 6.65
CA GLU A 216 2.76 30.24 5.49
C GLU A 216 3.47 29.61 4.28
N ARG A 217 4.31 28.59 4.51
CA ARG A 217 5.10 27.90 3.47
C ARG A 217 4.36 26.74 2.82
N ILE A 218 3.20 26.33 3.34
CA ILE A 218 2.40 25.25 2.75
C ILE A 218 1.91 25.72 1.36
N PRO A 219 2.18 24.96 0.28
CA PRO A 219 1.66 25.28 -1.04
C PRO A 219 0.13 25.37 -1.02
N LYS A 220 -0.40 26.58 -1.26
CA LYS A 220 -1.85 26.82 -1.28
C LYS A 220 -2.53 26.39 -2.59
N ALA A 221 -1.74 25.97 -3.57
CA ALA A 221 -2.21 25.45 -4.85
C ALA A 221 -1.16 24.51 -5.45
N ALA A 222 -1.61 23.58 -6.30
CA ALA A 222 -0.73 22.70 -7.05
C ALA A 222 0.21 23.53 -7.97
N PRO A 223 1.49 23.13 -8.12
CA PRO A 223 2.39 23.77 -9.07
C PRO A 223 1.80 23.69 -10.49
N LYS A 224 1.64 24.84 -11.15
CA LYS A 224 1.29 24.85 -12.57
C LYS A 224 2.53 24.44 -13.36
N THR A 225 2.47 23.31 -14.06
CA THR A 225 3.49 22.93 -15.04
C THR A 225 3.58 24.01 -16.10
N ARG A 226 4.79 24.50 -16.38
CA ARG A 226 5.04 25.21 -17.64
C ARG A 226 5.08 24.15 -18.73
N LEU A 227 4.12 24.21 -19.64
CA LEU A 227 4.17 23.53 -20.93
C LEU A 227 5.34 24.10 -21.76
#